data_AF-A0A955RGL9-F1
#
_entry.id   AF-A0A955RGL9-F1
#
_cell.length_a   1.000
_cell.length_b   1.000
_cell.length_c   1.000
_cell.angle_alpha   90.00
_cell.angle_beta   90.00
_cell.angle_gamma   90.00
#
_symmetry.space_group_name_H-M   'P 1'
#
loop_
_entity.id
_entity.type
_entity.pdbx_description
1 polymer ?
#
loop_
_entity_poly.entity_id
_entity_poly.type
_entity_poly.pdbx_seq_one_letter_code
_entity_poly.pdbx_strand_id
1 'polypeptide(L)'
;MGSEGVRYEMDKNWKLLRYDRKDYSELVDFPVEIVGRDGVVRRYSFEDSIRLYQKRITSASNRYRDADLVRAEVNHCGSRIDQLRRSYFHRYGWGTPEGLPTAEESFGDLAGEVAAFLCRVLGIEGRPDVRFDEVEAERGGVATWYLTPHIPGSPTTSGMLLYFHRFEARPQDPRADGPPTTATPARTKGEPAADTDARPKIKDPARDAFFRRLKDLERSGRGTGDAERLVAFHHTADCGLVLTGRAADCDALPPPKDLVSQPVDLAPTPWDELLEIVRKGDYEAALRRCKDLAQEQPWHRNAYVAGAMIANYLGEHLVGEDLALIGSRYFPADGTLLYYLGMSRLRQGRLADAEHALRASVANAPELVSARLMLAVNLLQSGRMAQTRELLAERRSVVPDDRRAEADLALLEQWLRWRTWTLWAGVALVGLGVFATLGTLIWGASSNVGLLGALLVVPGVVVAALGQAAFRHELRSIADRQRFEEISQGLRRLHRKSRTTPRVS
;
A
#
# COMPACT_ATOMS: atom_id res chain seq x y z
N MET A 1 -2.04 -48.85 -12.84
CA MET A 1 -1.09 -47.83 -12.36
C MET A 1 0.08 -47.52 -13.32
N GLY A 2 0.23 -48.22 -14.46
CA GLY A 2 1.39 -47.99 -15.36
C GLY A 2 1.28 -46.84 -16.37
N SER A 3 0.09 -46.47 -16.85
CA SER A 3 -0.04 -45.52 -17.98
C SER A 3 0.04 -44.03 -17.58
N GLU A 4 -0.49 -43.64 -16.42
CA GLU A 4 -0.44 -42.24 -15.97
C GLU A 4 0.97 -41.80 -15.55
N GLY A 5 1.75 -42.69 -14.94
CA GLY A 5 3.14 -42.42 -14.56
C GLY A 5 4.03 -42.16 -15.78
N VAL A 6 3.91 -42.99 -16.83
CA VAL A 6 4.68 -42.82 -18.07
C VAL A 6 4.33 -41.51 -18.78
N ARG A 7 3.03 -41.14 -18.82
CA ARG A 7 2.61 -39.85 -19.39
C ARG A 7 3.19 -38.66 -18.61
N TYR A 8 3.19 -38.75 -17.29
CA TYR A 8 3.76 -37.70 -16.44
C TYR A 8 5.27 -37.53 -16.64
N GLU A 9 6.03 -38.63 -16.70
CA GLU A 9 7.48 -38.58 -16.96
C GLU A 9 7.82 -38.03 -18.34
N MET A 10 7.07 -38.42 -19.38
CA MET A 10 7.24 -37.85 -20.72
C MET A 10 6.98 -36.34 -20.75
N ASP A 11 5.91 -35.88 -20.11
CA ASP A 11 5.57 -34.46 -20.01
C ASP A 11 6.62 -33.67 -19.21
N LYS A 12 7.20 -34.26 -18.15
CA LYS A 12 8.31 -33.69 -17.36
C LYS A 12 9.54 -33.50 -18.25
N ASN A 13 10.03 -34.57 -18.87
CA ASN A 13 11.25 -34.54 -19.69
C ASN A 13 11.12 -33.57 -20.86
N TRP A 14 9.95 -33.53 -21.52
CA TRP A 14 9.71 -32.58 -22.60
C TRP A 14 9.77 -31.12 -22.14
N LYS A 15 9.22 -30.80 -20.96
CA LYS A 15 9.30 -29.43 -20.41
C LYS A 15 10.72 -29.03 -20.04
N LEU A 16 11.48 -29.92 -19.42
CA LEU A 16 12.89 -29.67 -19.07
C LEU A 16 13.71 -29.38 -20.34
N LEU A 17 13.61 -30.25 -21.35
CA LEU A 17 14.28 -30.05 -22.64
C LEU A 17 13.86 -28.76 -23.34
N ARG A 18 12.59 -28.35 -23.19
CA ARG A 18 12.12 -27.09 -23.75
C ARG A 18 12.72 -25.87 -23.06
N TYR A 19 13.03 -25.95 -21.77
CA TYR A 19 13.68 -24.85 -21.05
C TYR A 19 15.16 -24.76 -21.39
N ASP A 20 15.85 -25.89 -21.49
CA ASP A 20 17.27 -25.93 -21.84
C ASP A 20 17.57 -25.44 -23.26
N ARG A 21 16.62 -25.59 -24.19
CA ARG A 21 16.79 -25.18 -25.60
C ARG A 21 16.51 -23.70 -25.87
N LYS A 22 16.01 -22.94 -24.89
CA LYS A 22 15.66 -21.53 -25.12
C LYS A 22 16.92 -20.66 -25.09
N ASP A 23 17.14 -19.94 -26.18
CA ASP A 23 18.15 -18.90 -26.24
C ASP A 23 17.60 -17.58 -25.70
N TYR A 24 18.36 -16.95 -24.82
CA TYR A 24 18.07 -15.68 -24.17
C TYR A 24 19.07 -14.58 -24.55
N SER A 25 19.96 -14.86 -25.51
CA SER A 25 20.94 -13.90 -26.01
C SER A 25 20.30 -12.81 -26.86
N GLU A 26 19.21 -13.15 -27.58
CA GLU A 26 18.50 -12.21 -28.45
C GLU A 26 17.81 -11.09 -27.68
N LEU A 27 17.73 -9.91 -28.29
CA LEU A 27 16.99 -8.78 -27.73
C LEU A 27 15.49 -8.91 -28.02
N VAL A 28 14.67 -8.44 -27.09
CA VAL A 28 13.21 -8.45 -27.17
C VAL A 28 12.68 -7.02 -27.34
N ASP A 29 11.73 -6.84 -28.25
CA ASP A 29 11.04 -5.56 -28.42
C ASP A 29 9.95 -5.31 -27.38
N PHE A 30 9.71 -4.03 -27.08
CA PHE A 30 8.67 -3.57 -26.17
C PHE A 30 7.56 -2.80 -26.92
N PRO A 31 6.28 -2.97 -26.54
CA PRO A 31 5.77 -3.85 -25.47
C PRO A 31 5.91 -5.35 -25.81
N VAL A 32 6.10 -6.18 -24.79
CA VAL A 32 6.28 -7.63 -24.98
C VAL A 32 4.94 -8.28 -25.29
N GLU A 33 4.86 -8.97 -26.43
CA GLU A 33 3.66 -9.73 -26.80
C GLU A 33 3.77 -11.18 -26.30
N ILE A 34 2.80 -11.62 -25.49
CA ILE A 34 2.73 -12.99 -25.00
C ILE A 34 1.38 -13.58 -25.41
N VAL A 35 1.43 -14.70 -26.12
CA VAL A 35 0.23 -15.46 -26.51
C VAL A 35 -0.18 -16.34 -25.32
N GLY A 36 -1.39 -16.09 -24.80
CA GLY A 36 -1.98 -16.91 -23.74
C GLY A 36 -2.35 -18.32 -24.22
N ARG A 37 -2.71 -19.20 -23.28
CA ARG A 37 -3.21 -20.55 -23.61
C ARG A 37 -4.52 -20.53 -24.39
N ASP A 38 -5.26 -19.44 -24.27
CA ASP A 38 -6.48 -19.11 -25.01
C ASP A 38 -6.21 -18.62 -26.44
N GLY A 39 -4.94 -18.51 -26.85
CA GLY A 39 -4.55 -17.95 -28.14
C GLY A 39 -4.60 -16.42 -28.22
N VAL A 40 -5.01 -15.75 -27.13
CA VAL A 40 -5.11 -14.28 -27.11
C VAL A 40 -3.73 -13.68 -26.88
N VAL A 41 -3.32 -12.81 -27.80
CA VAL A 41 -2.08 -12.02 -27.68
C VAL A 41 -2.30 -10.89 -26.69
N ARG A 42 -1.48 -10.84 -25.64
CA ARG A 42 -1.50 -9.78 -24.63
C ARG A 42 -0.19 -8.99 -24.70
N ARG A 43 -0.30 -7.66 -24.57
CA ARG A 43 0.83 -6.73 -24.57
C ARG A 43 1.18 -6.35 -23.15
N TYR A 44 2.43 -6.56 -22.78
CA TYR A 44 2.94 -6.25 -21.45
C TYR A 44 3.97 -5.13 -21.54
N SER A 45 3.87 -4.16 -20.63
CA SER A 45 4.97 -3.22 -20.39
C SER A 45 6.21 -3.99 -19.88
N PHE A 46 7.35 -3.31 -19.81
CA PHE A 46 8.54 -3.90 -19.19
C PHE A 46 8.26 -4.36 -17.76
N GLU A 47 7.68 -3.49 -16.94
CA GLU A 47 7.39 -3.79 -15.54
C GLU A 47 6.38 -4.93 -15.40
N ASP A 48 5.32 -4.94 -16.21
CA ASP A 48 4.33 -6.02 -16.17
C ASP A 48 4.95 -7.36 -16.59
N SER A 49 5.90 -7.33 -17.53
CA SER A 49 6.64 -8.53 -17.96
C SER A 49 7.52 -9.06 -16.83
N ILE A 50 8.29 -8.20 -16.17
CA ILE A 50 9.13 -8.58 -15.01
C ILE A 50 8.24 -9.16 -13.91
N ARG A 51 7.14 -8.46 -13.56
CA ARG A 51 6.16 -8.93 -12.55
C ARG A 51 5.58 -10.29 -12.89
N LEU A 52 5.23 -10.53 -14.17
CA LEU A 52 4.70 -11.82 -14.63
C LEU A 52 5.68 -12.96 -14.35
N TYR A 53 6.96 -12.79 -14.68
CA TYR A 53 7.97 -13.82 -14.47
C TYR A 53 8.35 -13.98 -13.00
N GLN A 54 8.44 -12.90 -12.22
CA GLN A 54 8.63 -12.97 -10.76
C GLN A 54 7.49 -13.74 -10.09
N LYS A 55 6.23 -13.47 -10.47
CA LYS A 55 5.07 -14.23 -9.98
C LYS A 55 5.17 -15.71 -10.33
N ARG A 56 5.70 -16.06 -11.51
CA ARG A 56 5.95 -17.45 -11.90
C ARG A 56 7.01 -18.09 -11.00
N ILE A 57 8.13 -17.41 -10.73
CA ILE A 57 9.16 -17.89 -9.81
C ILE A 57 8.56 -18.21 -8.44
N THR A 58 7.87 -17.25 -7.82
CA THR A 58 7.28 -17.41 -6.47
C THR A 58 6.23 -18.52 -6.41
N SER A 59 5.46 -18.72 -7.49
CA SER A 59 4.42 -19.76 -7.55
C SER A 59 4.91 -21.11 -8.07
N ALA A 60 6.20 -21.27 -8.40
CA ALA A 60 6.69 -22.49 -9.04
C ALA A 60 6.47 -23.74 -8.16
N SER A 61 6.77 -23.66 -6.86
CA SER A 61 6.55 -24.76 -5.89
C SER A 61 5.08 -25.15 -5.74
N ASN A 62 4.15 -24.22 -5.90
CA ASN A 62 2.73 -24.50 -5.87
C ASN A 62 2.24 -25.14 -7.18
N ARG A 63 2.87 -24.80 -8.31
CA ARG A 63 2.50 -25.29 -9.65
C ARG A 63 3.08 -26.67 -9.96
N TYR A 64 4.24 -27.00 -9.38
CA TYR A 64 4.93 -28.26 -9.65
C TYR A 64 5.27 -28.97 -8.34
N ARG A 65 4.87 -30.24 -8.25
CA ARG A 65 5.27 -31.11 -7.13
C ARG A 65 6.73 -31.57 -7.23
N ASP A 66 7.28 -31.58 -8.45
CA ASP A 66 8.62 -32.08 -8.75
C ASP A 66 9.66 -30.97 -8.62
N ALA A 67 10.70 -31.20 -7.83
CA ALA A 67 11.72 -30.21 -7.52
C ALA A 67 12.56 -29.80 -8.75
N ASP A 68 12.77 -30.69 -9.72
CA ASP A 68 13.51 -30.36 -10.95
C ASP A 68 12.71 -29.41 -11.82
N LEU A 69 11.40 -29.64 -11.94
CA LEU A 69 10.50 -28.72 -12.66
C LEU A 69 10.42 -27.35 -11.98
N VAL A 70 10.40 -27.31 -10.64
CA VAL A 70 10.47 -26.05 -9.89
C VAL A 70 11.77 -25.31 -10.23
N ARG A 71 12.93 -25.97 -10.10
CA ARG A 71 14.24 -25.37 -10.42
C ARG A 71 14.33 -24.90 -11.86
N ALA A 72 13.94 -25.74 -12.82
CA ALA A 72 13.99 -25.41 -14.24
C ALA A 72 13.05 -24.24 -14.58
N GLU A 73 11.86 -24.16 -13.97
CA GLU A 73 10.97 -23.01 -14.11
C GLU A 73 11.58 -21.73 -13.53
N VAL A 74 12.21 -21.81 -12.35
CA VAL A 74 12.87 -20.66 -11.71
C VAL A 74 14.01 -20.15 -12.58
N ASN A 75 14.89 -21.03 -13.06
CA ASN A 75 16.00 -20.69 -13.94
C ASN A 75 15.47 -20.12 -15.27
N HIS A 76 14.48 -20.77 -15.90
CA HIS A 76 13.83 -20.31 -17.12
C HIS A 76 13.29 -18.88 -17.01
N CYS A 77 12.63 -18.57 -15.88
CA CYS A 77 12.06 -17.25 -15.63
C CYS A 77 13.14 -16.22 -15.27
N GLY A 78 14.17 -16.61 -14.52
CA GLY A 78 15.33 -15.77 -14.20
C GLY A 78 16.07 -15.31 -15.46
N SER A 79 16.48 -16.25 -16.32
CA SER A 79 17.12 -15.93 -17.61
C SER A 79 16.25 -15.02 -18.49
N ARG A 80 14.92 -15.17 -18.43
CA ARG A 80 13.99 -14.31 -19.17
C ARG A 80 13.92 -12.90 -18.59
N ILE A 81 13.95 -12.76 -17.26
CA ILE A 81 14.04 -11.45 -16.60
C ILE A 81 15.32 -10.73 -17.02
N ASP A 82 16.46 -11.43 -17.01
CA ASP A 82 17.74 -10.86 -17.42
C ASP A 82 17.73 -10.42 -18.89
N GLN A 83 17.13 -11.24 -19.77
CA GLN A 83 16.94 -10.88 -21.17
C GLN A 83 16.08 -9.61 -21.31
N LEU A 84 14.98 -9.50 -20.57
CA LEU A 84 14.12 -8.32 -20.60
C LEU A 84 14.86 -7.07 -20.13
N ARG A 85 15.66 -7.17 -19.06
CA ARG A 85 16.48 -6.07 -18.54
C ARG A 85 17.50 -5.59 -19.55
N ARG A 86 18.28 -6.50 -20.14
CA ARG A 86 19.23 -6.19 -21.20
C ARG A 86 18.55 -5.55 -22.42
N SER A 87 17.44 -6.12 -22.85
CA SER A 87 16.68 -5.62 -24.00
C SER A 87 16.13 -4.21 -23.77
N TYR A 88 15.59 -3.97 -22.57
CA TYR A 88 15.05 -2.67 -22.22
C TYR A 88 16.16 -1.62 -22.13
N PHE A 89 17.28 -1.96 -21.46
CA PHE A 89 18.44 -1.07 -21.38
C PHE A 89 19.04 -0.77 -22.76
N HIS A 90 19.18 -1.77 -23.62
CA HIS A 90 19.67 -1.56 -25.00
C HIS A 90 18.79 -0.54 -25.75
N ARG A 91 17.47 -0.57 -25.58
CA ARG A 91 16.55 0.32 -26.29
C ARG A 91 16.40 1.70 -25.63
N TYR A 92 16.25 1.73 -24.32
CA TYR A 92 15.84 2.90 -23.53
C TYR A 92 16.88 3.33 -22.47
N GLY A 93 18.05 2.71 -22.42
CA GLY A 93 19.15 3.14 -21.55
C GLY A 93 19.76 4.47 -22.00
N TRP A 94 20.69 4.98 -21.20
CA TRP A 94 21.44 6.20 -21.50
C TRP A 94 22.79 5.88 -22.13
N GLY A 95 23.32 6.83 -22.91
CA GLY A 95 24.71 6.78 -23.35
C GLY A 95 25.65 7.08 -22.19
N THR A 96 26.83 6.48 -22.20
CA THR A 96 27.91 6.84 -21.27
C THR A 96 28.86 7.79 -21.98
N PRO A 97 29.08 9.03 -21.49
CA PRO A 97 30.12 9.91 -22.01
C PRO A 97 31.50 9.23 -21.96
N GLU A 98 32.39 9.56 -22.90
CA GLU A 98 33.75 9.00 -22.91
C GLU A 98 34.46 9.24 -21.56
N GLY A 99 34.99 8.16 -20.97
CA GLY A 99 35.75 8.20 -19.72
C GLY A 99 34.93 8.08 -18.43
N LEU A 100 33.60 7.94 -18.51
CA LEU A 100 32.77 7.59 -17.35
C LEU A 100 32.46 6.08 -17.33
N PRO A 101 32.22 5.49 -16.15
CA PRO A 101 31.85 4.08 -16.04
C PRO A 101 30.53 3.81 -16.76
N THR A 102 30.43 2.66 -17.43
CA THR A 102 29.20 2.31 -18.13
C THR A 102 28.05 2.06 -17.15
N ALA A 103 26.82 2.08 -17.65
CA ALA A 103 25.68 1.72 -16.83
C ALA A 103 25.76 0.27 -16.32
N GLU A 104 26.30 -0.66 -17.11
CA GLU A 104 26.54 -2.03 -16.66
C GLU A 104 27.61 -2.09 -15.56
N GLU A 105 28.67 -1.27 -15.64
CA GLU A 105 29.68 -1.19 -14.58
C GLU A 105 29.10 -0.61 -13.28
N SER A 106 28.20 0.37 -13.39
CA SER A 106 27.61 1.08 -12.25
C SER A 106 26.46 0.30 -11.59
N PHE A 107 25.58 -0.31 -12.37
CA PHE A 107 24.33 -0.93 -11.90
C PHE A 107 24.25 -2.44 -12.15
N GLY A 108 25.14 -3.00 -12.96
CA GLY A 108 25.14 -4.42 -13.31
C GLY A 108 23.94 -4.82 -14.17
N ASP A 109 23.38 -5.98 -13.87
CA ASP A 109 22.18 -6.55 -14.49
C ASP A 109 20.91 -5.72 -14.24
N LEU A 110 20.92 -4.85 -13.24
CA LEU A 110 19.80 -3.99 -12.85
C LEU A 110 19.72 -2.68 -13.65
N ALA A 111 20.66 -2.40 -14.56
CA ALA A 111 20.64 -1.18 -15.39
C ALA A 111 19.31 -1.00 -16.14
N GLY A 112 18.69 -2.10 -16.62
CA GLY A 112 17.38 -2.07 -17.28
C GLY A 112 16.23 -1.64 -16.37
N GLU A 113 16.25 -2.04 -15.09
CA GLU A 113 15.25 -1.62 -14.09
C GLU A 113 15.41 -0.13 -13.78
N VAL A 114 16.66 0.34 -13.63
CA VAL A 114 16.96 1.76 -13.41
C VAL A 114 16.49 2.60 -14.59
N ALA A 115 16.76 2.16 -15.83
CA ALA A 115 16.28 2.85 -17.02
C ALA A 115 14.74 2.91 -17.08
N ALA A 116 14.05 1.80 -16.84
CA ALA A 116 12.59 1.77 -16.83
C ALA A 116 12.00 2.69 -15.76
N PHE A 117 12.59 2.66 -14.56
CA PHE A 117 12.21 3.54 -13.46
C PHE A 117 12.34 5.02 -13.84
N LEU A 118 13.48 5.41 -14.40
CA LEU A 118 13.74 6.81 -14.77
C LEU A 118 12.87 7.27 -15.94
N CYS A 119 12.71 6.46 -16.99
CA CYS A 119 11.82 6.79 -18.10
C CYS A 119 10.38 7.02 -17.62
N ARG A 120 9.90 6.20 -16.68
CA ARG A 120 8.58 6.36 -16.08
C ARG A 120 8.47 7.63 -15.23
N VAL A 121 9.44 7.88 -14.35
CA VAL A 121 9.40 9.01 -13.40
C VAL A 121 9.59 10.35 -14.11
N LEU A 122 10.47 10.40 -15.11
CA LEU A 122 10.76 11.61 -15.89
C LEU A 122 9.80 11.79 -17.08
N GLY A 123 8.94 10.81 -17.37
CA GLY A 123 7.99 10.85 -18.49
C GLY A 123 8.64 10.82 -19.87
N ILE A 124 9.79 10.16 -20.00
CA ILE A 124 10.59 10.13 -21.24
C ILE A 124 10.18 8.95 -22.12
N GLU A 125 9.75 9.24 -23.35
CA GLU A 125 9.40 8.25 -24.38
C GLU A 125 10.64 7.90 -25.24
N GLY A 126 11.71 7.42 -24.61
CA GLY A 126 12.97 7.18 -25.33
C GLY A 126 14.16 6.92 -24.41
N ARG A 127 15.36 7.13 -24.94
CA ARG A 127 16.60 7.11 -24.15
C ARG A 127 16.67 8.38 -23.30
N PRO A 128 16.73 8.29 -21.98
CA PRO A 128 16.91 9.45 -21.12
C PRO A 128 18.33 9.96 -21.31
N ASP A 129 18.48 11.27 -21.51
CA ASP A 129 19.78 11.92 -21.43
C ASP A 129 20.00 12.28 -19.96
N VAL A 130 20.69 11.39 -19.24
CA VAL A 130 20.92 11.49 -17.80
C VAL A 130 22.40 11.26 -17.51
N ARG A 131 22.97 12.13 -16.69
CA ARG A 131 24.31 11.96 -16.13
C ARG A 131 24.20 11.45 -14.70
N PHE A 132 25.03 10.47 -14.37
CA PHE A 132 25.20 9.96 -13.01
C PHE A 132 26.57 10.33 -12.48
N ASP A 133 26.61 10.95 -11.31
CA ASP A 133 27.83 11.19 -10.56
C ASP A 133 27.72 10.42 -9.23
N GLU A 134 28.66 9.49 -8.96
CA GLU A 134 28.65 8.69 -7.74
C GLU A 134 28.93 9.59 -6.53
N VAL A 135 28.02 9.58 -5.54
CA VAL A 135 28.15 10.37 -4.30
C VAL A 135 28.72 9.51 -3.19
N GLU A 136 28.20 8.28 -3.07
CA GLU A 136 28.64 7.31 -2.08
C GLU A 136 28.68 5.93 -2.72
N ALA A 137 29.87 5.33 -2.69
CA ALA A 137 30.11 3.99 -3.22
C ALA A 137 29.33 2.91 -2.46
N GLU A 138 29.04 1.80 -3.15
CA GLU A 138 28.21 0.73 -2.64
C GLU A 138 28.75 0.18 -1.30
N ARG A 139 27.97 0.36 -0.22
CA ARG A 139 28.27 -0.16 1.11
C ARG A 139 27.03 -0.85 1.68
N GLY A 140 27.16 -2.14 1.98
CA GLY A 140 26.05 -2.95 2.51
C GLY A 140 24.86 -3.04 1.54
N GLY A 141 25.13 -3.12 0.23
CA GLY A 141 24.11 -3.16 -0.81
C GLY A 141 23.41 -1.82 -1.06
N VAL A 142 23.98 -0.70 -0.63
CA VAL A 142 23.40 0.64 -0.86
C VAL A 142 24.44 1.53 -1.53
N ALA A 143 24.09 2.12 -2.66
CA ALA A 143 24.87 3.13 -3.38
C ALA A 143 24.03 4.41 -3.56
N THR A 144 24.69 5.57 -3.56
CA THR A 144 24.03 6.86 -3.76
C THR A 144 24.60 7.58 -4.96
N TRP A 145 23.73 8.00 -5.87
CA TRP A 145 24.09 8.66 -7.11
C TRP A 145 23.42 10.02 -7.21
N TYR A 146 24.14 11.00 -7.73
CA TYR A 146 23.58 12.29 -8.13
C TYR A 146 23.21 12.21 -9.61
N LEU A 147 21.94 12.42 -9.91
CA LEU A 147 21.36 12.32 -11.25
C LEU A 147 21.10 13.72 -11.79
N THR A 148 21.68 14.04 -12.94
CA THR A 148 21.43 15.30 -13.66
C THR A 148 20.69 15.00 -14.97
N PRO A 149 19.37 15.25 -15.06
CA PRO A 149 18.63 15.02 -16.28
C PRO A 149 18.85 16.18 -17.26
N HIS A 150 19.19 15.85 -18.51
CA HIS A 150 19.23 16.81 -19.61
C HIS A 150 17.89 16.78 -20.34
N ILE A 151 16.97 17.65 -19.94
CA ILE A 151 15.66 17.79 -20.58
C ILE A 151 15.74 18.97 -21.56
N PRO A 152 15.64 18.74 -22.89
CA PRO A 152 15.69 19.82 -23.87
C PRO A 152 14.61 20.88 -23.58
N GLY A 153 15.03 22.14 -23.45
CA GLY A 153 14.13 23.27 -23.20
C GLY A 153 13.78 23.53 -21.74
N SER A 154 14.26 22.72 -20.78
CA SER A 154 14.15 23.03 -19.35
C SER A 154 15.35 23.88 -18.90
N PRO A 155 15.15 25.10 -18.36
CA PRO A 155 16.25 25.95 -17.87
C PRO A 155 16.85 25.44 -16.56
N THR A 156 16.16 24.54 -15.86
CA THR A 156 16.59 24.01 -14.55
C THR A 156 17.20 22.62 -14.69
N THR A 157 18.51 22.58 -14.47
CA THR A 157 19.36 21.37 -14.31
C THR A 157 19.44 20.98 -12.83
N SER A 158 18.32 21.07 -12.10
CA SER A 158 18.33 20.65 -10.71
C SER A 158 18.56 19.15 -10.66
N GLY A 159 19.66 18.74 -10.03
CA GLY A 159 19.96 17.33 -9.88
C GLY A 159 19.14 16.69 -8.78
N MET A 160 18.99 15.38 -8.91
CA MET A 160 18.25 14.50 -8.02
C MET A 160 19.21 13.53 -7.35
N LEU A 161 18.84 12.95 -6.21
CA LEU A 161 19.58 11.83 -5.64
C LEU A 161 18.84 10.53 -5.93
N LEU A 162 19.57 9.54 -6.45
CA LEU A 162 19.11 8.17 -6.62
C LEU A 162 19.82 7.29 -5.59
N TYR A 163 19.05 6.78 -4.63
CA TYR A 163 19.49 5.73 -3.73
C TYR A 163 19.17 4.38 -4.35
N PHE A 164 20.22 3.62 -4.60
CA PHE A 164 20.17 2.30 -5.19
C PHE A 164 20.44 1.26 -4.11
N HIS A 165 19.44 0.43 -3.80
CA HIS A 165 19.52 -0.66 -2.84
C HIS A 165 19.53 -1.98 -3.59
N ARG A 166 20.64 -2.71 -3.62
CA ARG A 166 20.72 -4.07 -4.14
C ARG A 166 20.35 -5.03 -3.02
N PHE A 167 19.31 -5.82 -3.24
CA PHE A 167 18.89 -6.86 -2.30
C PHE A 167 19.71 -8.11 -2.58
N GLU A 168 20.19 -8.76 -1.53
CA GLU A 168 20.84 -10.04 -1.70
C GLU A 168 19.80 -11.03 -2.18
N ALA A 169 20.03 -11.60 -3.37
CA ALA A 169 19.24 -12.73 -3.83
C ALA A 169 19.27 -13.77 -2.72
N ARG A 170 18.10 -14.19 -2.20
CA ARG A 170 18.02 -15.26 -1.21
C ARG A 170 18.90 -16.39 -1.75
N PRO A 171 19.96 -16.80 -1.05
CA PRO A 171 20.79 -17.90 -1.53
C PRO A 171 19.84 -19.06 -1.79
N GLN A 172 19.73 -19.46 -3.06
CA GLN A 172 19.05 -20.70 -3.39
C GLN A 172 19.76 -21.77 -2.58
N ASP A 173 19.00 -22.53 -1.80
CA ASP A 173 19.52 -23.48 -0.82
C ASP A 173 20.67 -24.29 -1.46
N PRO A 174 21.94 -24.07 -1.06
CA PRO A 174 23.08 -24.68 -1.75
C PRO A 174 23.09 -26.21 -1.64
N ARG A 175 22.24 -26.78 -0.76
CA ARG A 175 21.98 -28.23 -0.72
C ARG A 175 21.25 -28.75 -1.96
N ALA A 176 20.69 -27.88 -2.80
CA ALA A 176 20.09 -28.26 -4.08
C ALA A 176 21.16 -28.59 -5.15
N ASP A 177 22.37 -28.06 -5.03
CA ASP A 177 23.45 -28.26 -6.01
C ASP A 177 24.37 -29.44 -5.68
N GLY A 178 24.18 -30.06 -4.50
CA GLY A 178 24.79 -31.35 -4.19
C GLY A 178 24.08 -32.49 -4.92
N PRO A 179 24.78 -33.52 -5.44
CA PRO A 179 24.13 -34.71 -5.95
C PRO A 179 23.21 -35.29 -4.87
N PRO A 180 22.00 -35.77 -5.22
CA PRO A 180 21.06 -36.32 -4.25
C PRO A 180 21.75 -37.42 -3.45
N THR A 181 22.04 -37.14 -2.19
CA THR A 181 22.64 -38.13 -1.29
C THR A 181 21.56 -39.17 -1.04
N THR A 182 21.73 -40.37 -1.61
CA THR A 182 20.76 -41.47 -1.59
C THR A 182 20.51 -42.10 -0.22
N ALA A 183 21.06 -41.51 0.85
CA ALA A 183 20.84 -41.97 2.21
C ALA A 183 19.63 -41.23 2.82
N THR A 184 18.43 -41.71 2.51
CA THR A 184 17.22 -41.39 3.30
C THR A 184 17.36 -42.10 4.65
N PRO A 185 17.55 -41.42 5.80
CA PRO A 185 17.44 -42.08 7.08
C PRO A 185 16.00 -42.57 7.25
N ALA A 186 15.84 -43.85 7.58
CA ALA A 186 14.55 -44.48 7.81
C ALA A 186 13.80 -43.71 8.92
N ARG A 187 12.75 -43.00 8.52
CA ARG A 187 11.92 -42.19 9.43
C ARG A 187 11.04 -43.14 10.24
N THR A 188 11.34 -43.28 11.53
CA THR A 188 10.54 -44.05 12.49
C THR A 188 9.15 -43.45 12.61
N LYS A 189 8.12 -44.25 12.33
CA LYS A 189 6.71 -43.93 12.56
C LYS A 189 6.48 -43.74 14.07
N GLY A 190 6.30 -42.51 14.54
CA GLY A 190 5.85 -42.29 15.92
C GLY A 190 6.06 -40.90 16.51
N GLU A 191 6.93 -40.07 15.96
CA GLU A 191 7.16 -38.72 16.52
C GLU A 191 6.13 -37.70 16.02
N PRO A 192 5.51 -36.91 16.92
CA PRO A 192 4.64 -35.81 16.54
C PRO A 192 5.42 -34.81 15.69
N ALA A 193 4.80 -34.33 14.60
CA ALA A 193 5.39 -33.37 13.69
C ALA A 193 5.72 -32.06 14.44
N ALA A 194 6.94 -31.96 14.96
CA ALA A 194 7.50 -30.70 15.39
C ALA A 194 7.50 -29.75 14.19
N ASP A 195 7.06 -28.52 14.44
CA ASP A 195 7.00 -27.41 13.49
C ASP A 195 8.41 -27.05 13.00
N THR A 196 8.96 -27.86 12.08
CA THR A 196 10.36 -27.78 11.62
C THR A 196 10.59 -26.72 10.53
N ASP A 197 9.60 -25.89 10.19
CA ASP A 197 9.76 -24.87 9.14
C ASP A 197 10.13 -23.48 9.68
N ALA A 198 10.61 -23.41 10.93
CA ALA A 198 11.25 -22.23 11.49
C ALA A 198 12.66 -22.03 10.91
N ARG A 199 12.81 -22.01 9.58
CA ARG A 199 14.05 -21.54 8.95
C ARG A 199 14.22 -20.07 9.36
N PRO A 200 15.35 -19.67 9.97
CA PRO A 200 15.56 -18.27 10.33
C PRO A 200 15.53 -17.44 9.05
N LYS A 201 14.53 -16.55 8.93
CA LYS A 201 14.47 -15.59 7.82
C LYS A 201 15.70 -14.71 7.92
N ILE A 202 16.66 -14.93 7.01
CA ILE A 202 17.80 -14.03 6.83
C ILE A 202 17.20 -12.66 6.49
N LYS A 203 17.38 -11.69 7.40
CA LYS A 203 16.99 -10.31 7.16
C LYS A 203 18.00 -9.71 6.19
N ASP A 204 17.51 -9.22 5.06
CA ASP A 204 18.31 -8.46 4.12
C ASP A 204 18.45 -7.01 4.65
N PRO A 205 19.65 -6.61 5.09
CA PRO A 205 19.87 -5.29 5.67
C PRO A 205 19.66 -4.16 4.63
N ALA A 206 19.95 -4.38 3.35
CA ALA A 206 19.77 -3.39 2.29
C ALA A 206 18.28 -3.14 2.04
N ARG A 207 17.46 -4.19 2.10
CA ARG A 207 15.99 -4.09 2.03
C ARG A 207 15.40 -3.36 3.23
N ASP A 208 15.86 -3.66 4.43
CA ASP A 208 15.42 -2.93 5.64
C ASP A 208 15.83 -1.45 5.56
N ALA A 209 17.02 -1.14 5.02
CA ALA A 209 17.49 0.22 4.80
C ALA A 209 16.63 0.96 3.75
N PHE A 210 16.23 0.30 2.66
CA PHE A 210 15.34 0.87 1.65
C PHE A 210 14.00 1.34 2.26
N PHE A 211 13.31 0.45 2.98
CA PHE A 211 12.02 0.80 3.57
C PHE A 211 12.13 1.83 4.70
N ARG A 212 13.26 1.85 5.43
CA ARG A 212 13.53 2.90 6.42
C ARG A 212 13.68 4.25 5.75
N ARG A 213 14.51 4.35 4.71
CA ARG A 213 14.74 5.58 3.95
C ARG A 213 13.45 6.13 3.35
N LEU A 214 12.60 5.26 2.79
CA LEU A 214 11.30 5.65 2.26
C LEU A 214 10.42 6.34 3.32
N LYS A 215 10.38 5.78 4.54
CA LYS A 215 9.60 6.35 5.66
C LYS A 215 10.18 7.66 6.15
N ASP A 216 11.50 7.76 6.25
CA ASP A 216 12.19 8.95 6.73
C ASP A 216 11.96 10.13 5.76
N LEU A 217 12.11 9.89 4.46
CA LEU A 217 11.86 10.90 3.41
C LEU A 217 10.39 11.35 3.35
N GLU A 218 9.43 10.45 3.58
CA GLU A 218 8.03 10.86 3.65
C GLU A 218 7.74 11.71 4.90
N ARG A 219 8.38 11.41 6.02
CA ARG A 219 8.21 12.19 7.26
C ARG A 219 8.85 13.57 7.13
N SER A 220 10.06 13.66 6.57
CA SER A 220 10.78 14.92 6.40
C SER A 220 10.19 15.79 5.30
N GLY A 221 9.69 15.18 4.21
CA GLY A 221 9.21 15.88 3.02
C GLY A 221 7.95 16.72 3.23
N ARG A 222 7.30 16.66 4.40
CA ARG A 222 6.13 17.49 4.74
C ARG A 222 6.48 18.89 5.25
N GLY A 223 7.76 19.15 5.56
CA GLY A 223 8.21 20.48 5.97
C GLY A 223 8.14 21.50 4.83
N THR A 224 7.78 22.75 5.15
CA THR A 224 7.98 23.90 4.26
C THR A 224 9.48 24.20 4.16
N GLY A 225 10.08 24.07 2.98
CA GLY A 225 11.50 24.39 2.76
C GLY A 225 12.14 23.63 1.59
N ASP A 226 13.41 23.92 1.35
CA ASP A 226 14.27 23.30 0.32
C ASP A 226 14.84 21.93 0.78
N ALA A 227 14.08 21.21 1.60
CA ALA A 227 14.49 19.89 2.08
C ALA A 227 14.36 18.85 0.98
N GLU A 228 15.19 17.81 1.06
CA GLU A 228 15.09 16.62 0.22
C GLU A 228 13.71 15.97 0.39
N ARG A 229 13.04 15.71 -0.74
CA ARG A 229 11.72 15.07 -0.78
C ARG A 229 11.78 13.82 -1.64
N LEU A 230 11.00 12.82 -1.23
CA LEU A 230 10.73 11.65 -2.05
C LEU A 230 9.99 12.07 -3.33
N VAL A 231 10.62 11.85 -4.48
CA VAL A 231 10.01 12.04 -5.80
C VAL A 231 9.26 10.76 -6.19
N ALA A 232 9.99 9.65 -6.22
CA ALA A 232 9.47 8.36 -6.63
C ALA A 232 10.30 7.24 -6.02
N PHE A 233 9.75 6.03 -6.04
CA PHE A 233 10.52 4.84 -5.74
C PHE A 233 10.04 3.67 -6.58
N HIS A 234 10.85 2.64 -6.61
CA HIS A 234 10.54 1.36 -7.23
C HIS A 234 11.20 0.26 -6.41
N HIS A 235 10.62 -0.93 -6.35
CA HIS A 235 11.35 -2.09 -5.86
C HIS A 235 10.85 -3.35 -6.53
N THR A 236 11.76 -4.30 -6.61
CA THR A 236 11.60 -5.66 -7.12
C THR A 236 12.04 -6.65 -6.05
N ALA A 237 12.11 -7.94 -6.38
CA ALA A 237 12.65 -8.95 -5.47
C ALA A 237 14.16 -8.77 -5.20
N ASP A 238 14.88 -8.05 -6.06
CA ASP A 238 16.34 -7.95 -6.08
C ASP A 238 16.87 -6.52 -5.96
N CYS A 239 16.03 -5.48 -6.01
CA CYS A 239 16.47 -4.12 -5.76
C CYS A 239 15.37 -3.18 -5.23
N GLY A 240 15.79 -2.06 -4.66
CA GLY A 240 14.96 -0.91 -4.32
C GLY A 240 15.61 0.38 -4.82
N LEU A 241 14.85 1.20 -5.54
CA LEU A 241 15.26 2.48 -6.09
C LEU A 241 14.49 3.58 -5.37
N VAL A 242 15.16 4.59 -4.82
CA VAL A 242 14.51 5.77 -4.25
C VAL A 242 15.08 6.99 -4.95
N LEU A 243 14.23 7.74 -5.65
CA LEU A 243 14.59 9.02 -6.25
C LEU A 243 14.08 10.14 -5.36
N THR A 244 14.96 11.08 -5.06
CA THR A 244 14.64 12.28 -4.30
C THR A 244 15.10 13.53 -5.04
N GLY A 245 14.45 14.63 -4.74
CA GLY A 245 14.76 15.94 -5.31
C GLY A 245 14.44 17.03 -4.30
N ARG A 246 14.76 18.27 -4.65
CA ARG A 246 14.30 19.41 -3.85
C ARG A 246 12.82 19.62 -4.06
N ALA A 247 12.18 20.24 -3.08
CA ALA A 247 10.74 20.52 -3.11
C ALA A 247 10.28 21.18 -4.43
N ALA A 248 11.02 22.20 -4.89
CA ALA A 248 10.70 22.94 -6.11
C ALA A 248 10.81 22.07 -7.38
N ASP A 249 11.71 21.10 -7.39
CA ASP A 249 11.94 20.23 -8.55
C ASP A 249 10.90 19.13 -8.64
N CYS A 250 10.38 18.67 -7.50
CA CYS A 250 9.32 17.65 -7.44
C CYS A 250 8.04 18.14 -8.12
N ASP A 251 7.70 19.42 -7.94
CA ASP A 251 6.48 20.02 -8.50
C ASP A 251 6.57 20.21 -10.02
N ALA A 252 7.78 20.20 -10.59
CA ALA A 252 8.01 20.35 -12.03
C ALA A 252 7.91 19.03 -12.80
N LEU A 253 7.92 17.88 -12.11
CA LEU A 253 7.84 16.58 -12.77
C LEU A 253 6.42 16.28 -13.24
N PRO A 254 6.27 15.67 -14.44
CA PRO A 254 4.96 15.24 -14.88
C PRO A 254 4.40 14.24 -13.87
N PRO A 255 3.08 14.28 -13.58
CA PRO A 255 2.48 13.23 -12.78
C PRO A 255 2.77 11.88 -13.45
N PRO A 256 3.12 10.83 -12.68
CA PRO A 256 3.41 9.53 -13.25
C PRO A 256 2.20 9.11 -14.09
N LYS A 257 2.42 8.76 -15.36
CA LYS A 257 1.36 8.22 -16.22
C LYS A 257 0.76 7.00 -15.50
N ASP A 258 -0.52 7.06 -15.17
CA ASP A 258 -1.26 5.94 -14.56
C ASP A 258 -1.21 4.73 -15.51
N LEU A 259 -0.23 3.86 -15.31
CA LEU A 259 -0.16 2.59 -16.01
C LEU A 259 -1.24 1.69 -15.41
N VAL A 260 -2.43 1.71 -16.03
CA VAL A 260 -3.52 0.79 -15.73
C VAL A 260 -3.02 -0.63 -15.98
N SER A 261 -2.49 -1.26 -14.92
CA SER A 261 -1.99 -2.63 -14.97
C SER A 261 -3.17 -3.56 -15.24
N GLN A 262 -3.12 -4.35 -16.32
CA GLN A 262 -4.19 -5.31 -16.62
C GLN A 262 -4.17 -6.46 -15.60
N PRO A 263 -5.33 -6.89 -15.07
CA PRO A 263 -5.40 -8.04 -14.17
C PRO A 263 -4.99 -9.31 -14.91
N VAL A 264 -3.95 -10.00 -14.44
CA VAL A 264 -3.50 -11.30 -14.96
C VAL A 264 -4.13 -12.44 -14.15
N ASP A 265 -4.98 -13.23 -14.79
CA ASP A 265 -5.70 -14.35 -14.19
C ASP A 265 -4.86 -15.64 -14.23
N LEU A 266 -4.44 -16.19 -13.07
CA LEU A 266 -3.58 -17.39 -12.97
C LEU A 266 -3.71 -18.07 -11.59
N ALA A 267 -3.82 -19.42 -11.59
CA ALA A 267 -3.52 -20.48 -10.57
C ALA A 267 -3.76 -20.19 -9.07
N PRO A 268 -3.97 -21.19 -8.18
CA PRO A 268 -4.15 -20.92 -6.74
C PRO A 268 -3.02 -20.04 -6.23
N THR A 269 -3.40 -18.85 -5.80
CA THR A 269 -2.48 -17.75 -5.56
C THR A 269 -2.00 -17.84 -4.12
N PRO A 270 -0.78 -17.37 -3.80
CA PRO A 270 -0.35 -17.13 -2.41
C PRO A 270 -1.37 -16.36 -1.54
N TRP A 271 -2.30 -15.66 -2.19
CA TRP A 271 -3.46 -15.04 -1.57
C TRP A 271 -4.48 -16.03 -0.99
N ASP A 272 -4.70 -17.19 -1.61
CA ASP A 272 -5.63 -18.22 -1.11
C ASP A 272 -5.14 -18.83 0.21
N GLU A 273 -3.82 -19.04 0.33
CA GLU A 273 -3.18 -19.45 1.58
C GLU A 273 -3.45 -18.43 2.69
N LEU A 274 -3.25 -17.13 2.40
CA LEU A 274 -3.55 -16.07 3.33
C LEU A 274 -5.03 -16.06 3.74
N LEU A 275 -5.96 -16.22 2.79
CA LEU A 275 -7.38 -16.28 3.08
C LEU A 275 -7.72 -17.47 3.99
N GLU A 276 -7.07 -18.62 3.82
CA GLU A 276 -7.22 -19.78 4.70
C GLU A 276 -6.69 -19.53 6.11
N ILE A 277 -5.55 -18.84 6.26
CA ILE A 277 -5.01 -18.43 7.56
C ILE A 277 -6.00 -17.49 8.26
N VAL A 278 -6.52 -16.50 7.53
CA VAL A 278 -7.54 -15.57 8.04
C VAL A 278 -8.82 -16.31 8.45
N ARG A 279 -9.27 -17.29 7.65
CA ARG A 279 -10.46 -18.10 7.95
C ARG A 279 -10.30 -18.90 9.24
N LYS A 280 -9.07 -19.33 9.57
CA LYS A 280 -8.73 -19.99 10.83
C LYS A 280 -8.64 -19.02 12.03
N GLY A 281 -8.69 -17.71 11.78
CA GLY A 281 -8.61 -16.67 12.81
C GLY A 281 -7.20 -16.37 13.30
N ASP A 282 -6.16 -16.92 12.67
CA ASP A 282 -4.76 -16.64 13.02
C ASP A 282 -4.29 -15.34 12.34
N TYR A 283 -4.72 -14.22 12.91
CA TYR A 283 -4.46 -12.90 12.35
C TYR A 283 -2.98 -12.50 12.40
N GLU A 284 -2.20 -13.02 13.34
CA GLU A 284 -0.76 -12.76 13.40
C GLU A 284 -0.02 -13.46 12.26
N ALA A 285 -0.33 -14.74 12.01
CA ALA A 285 0.22 -15.46 10.87
C ALA A 285 -0.25 -14.82 9.55
N ALA A 286 -1.51 -14.37 9.48
CA ALA A 286 -2.02 -13.67 8.30
C ALA A 286 -1.26 -12.36 8.06
N LEU A 287 -0.99 -11.58 9.10
CA LEU A 287 -0.20 -10.35 8.97
C LEU A 287 1.23 -10.64 8.51
N ARG A 288 1.88 -11.66 9.07
CA ARG A 288 3.21 -12.12 8.60
C ARG A 288 3.15 -12.48 7.12
N ARG A 289 2.14 -13.23 6.70
CA ARG A 289 1.98 -13.63 5.30
C ARG A 289 1.66 -12.45 4.37
N CYS A 290 0.88 -11.46 4.82
CA CYS A 290 0.66 -10.22 4.07
C CYS A 290 1.98 -9.46 3.84
N LYS A 291 2.85 -9.37 4.85
CA LYS A 291 4.17 -8.73 4.74
C LYS A 291 5.04 -9.49 3.74
N ASP A 292 5.11 -10.82 3.86
CA ASP A 292 5.87 -11.66 2.94
C ASP A 292 5.35 -11.52 1.50
N LEU A 293 4.02 -11.54 1.32
CA LEU A 293 3.41 -11.42 0.01
C LEU A 293 3.62 -10.03 -0.61
N ALA A 294 3.60 -8.96 0.19
CA ALA A 294 3.93 -7.61 -0.28
C ALA A 294 5.41 -7.50 -0.68
N GLN A 295 6.31 -8.18 0.02
CA GLN A 295 7.74 -8.23 -0.35
C GLN A 295 7.98 -9.08 -1.60
N GLU A 296 7.30 -10.21 -1.73
CA GLU A 296 7.39 -11.11 -2.88
C GLU A 296 6.73 -10.51 -4.12
N GLN A 297 5.64 -9.77 -3.93
CA GLN A 297 4.81 -9.18 -4.97
C GLN A 297 4.47 -7.73 -4.61
N PRO A 298 5.37 -6.78 -4.90
CA PRO A 298 5.21 -5.36 -4.56
C PRO A 298 3.96 -4.69 -5.11
N TRP A 299 3.35 -5.29 -6.13
CA TRP A 299 2.14 -4.82 -6.81
C TRP A 299 0.90 -5.65 -6.43
N HIS A 300 0.96 -6.42 -5.34
CA HIS A 300 -0.18 -7.18 -4.86
C HIS A 300 -1.07 -6.30 -3.97
N ARG A 301 -1.92 -5.47 -4.61
CA ARG A 301 -2.85 -4.54 -3.95
C ARG A 301 -3.52 -5.12 -2.70
N ASN A 302 -4.09 -6.32 -2.82
CA ASN A 302 -4.86 -6.95 -1.74
C ASN A 302 -3.99 -7.32 -0.53
N ALA A 303 -2.68 -7.55 -0.71
CA ALA A 303 -1.75 -7.86 0.39
C ALA A 303 -1.53 -6.63 1.27
N TYR A 304 -1.38 -5.45 0.67
CA TYR A 304 -1.30 -4.19 1.41
C TYR A 304 -2.61 -3.85 2.10
N VAL A 305 -3.75 -4.00 1.41
CA VAL A 305 -5.07 -3.73 1.99
C VAL A 305 -5.35 -4.64 3.19
N ALA A 306 -5.19 -5.96 3.02
CA ALA A 306 -5.40 -6.91 4.11
C ALA A 306 -4.36 -6.74 5.22
N GLY A 307 -3.09 -6.53 4.87
CA GLY A 307 -2.02 -6.33 5.83
C GLY A 307 -2.26 -5.08 6.69
N ALA A 308 -2.62 -3.95 6.07
CA ALA A 308 -2.94 -2.72 6.80
C ALA A 308 -4.18 -2.88 7.69
N MET A 309 -5.23 -3.54 7.19
CA MET A 309 -6.44 -3.86 7.95
C MET A 309 -6.14 -4.73 9.17
N ILE A 310 -5.45 -5.85 8.98
CA ILE A 310 -5.14 -6.83 10.03
C ILE A 310 -4.18 -6.21 11.06
N ALA A 311 -3.17 -5.46 10.62
CA ALA A 311 -2.26 -4.75 11.52
C ALA A 311 -3.00 -3.74 12.40
N ASN A 312 -3.94 -2.99 11.82
CA ASN A 312 -4.79 -2.09 12.61
C ASN A 312 -5.58 -2.85 13.67
N TYR A 313 -6.25 -3.94 13.28
CA TYR A 313 -7.01 -4.76 14.22
C TYR A 313 -6.17 -5.30 15.38
N LEU A 314 -4.97 -5.81 15.09
CA LEU A 314 -4.01 -6.32 16.09
C LEU A 314 -3.42 -5.23 16.99
N GLY A 315 -3.65 -3.94 16.71
CA GLY A 315 -3.04 -2.84 17.45
C GLY A 315 -1.64 -2.45 16.94
N GLU A 316 -1.13 -3.10 15.91
CA GLU A 316 0.14 -2.77 15.26
C GLU A 316 -0.01 -1.57 14.30
N HIS A 317 -0.42 -0.41 14.83
CA HIS A 317 -0.77 0.77 14.01
C HIS A 317 0.39 1.31 13.17
N LEU A 318 1.63 1.18 13.64
CA LEU A 318 2.82 1.57 12.87
C LEU A 318 3.00 0.68 11.64
N VAL A 319 2.85 -0.63 11.81
CA VAL A 319 2.91 -1.59 10.71
C VAL A 319 1.75 -1.38 9.73
N GLY A 320 0.55 -1.10 10.26
CA GLY A 320 -0.61 -0.76 9.45
C GLY A 320 -0.39 0.48 8.60
N GLU A 321 0.23 1.53 9.18
CA GLU A 321 0.63 2.72 8.44
C GLU A 321 1.65 2.38 7.36
N ASP A 322 2.69 1.63 7.68
CA ASP A 322 3.74 1.27 6.71
C ASP A 322 3.18 0.55 5.48
N LEU A 323 2.33 -0.47 5.70
CA LEU A 323 1.73 -1.24 4.62
C LEU A 323 0.74 -0.41 3.81
N ALA A 324 -0.14 0.36 4.46
CA ALA A 324 -1.07 1.23 3.77
C ALA A 324 -0.33 2.30 2.97
N LEU A 325 0.76 2.82 3.51
CA LEU A 325 1.54 3.87 2.89
C LEU A 325 2.25 3.39 1.63
N ILE A 326 3.04 2.31 1.75
CA ILE A 326 3.73 1.71 0.60
C ILE A 326 2.70 1.30 -0.45
N GLY A 327 1.60 0.66 -0.04
CA GLY A 327 0.51 0.31 -0.94
C GLY A 327 -0.08 1.53 -1.65
N SER A 328 -0.35 2.63 -0.94
CA SER A 328 -0.93 3.85 -1.54
C SER A 328 -0.03 4.51 -2.58
N ARG A 329 1.27 4.25 -2.55
CA ARG A 329 2.21 4.76 -3.55
C ARG A 329 2.22 3.91 -4.83
N TYR A 330 2.00 2.60 -4.69
CA TYR A 330 1.75 1.72 -5.82
C TYR A 330 0.36 1.91 -6.44
N PHE A 331 -0.62 2.29 -5.62
CA PHE A 331 -2.02 2.46 -6.01
C PHE A 331 -2.57 3.81 -5.52
N PRO A 332 -2.11 4.95 -6.08
CA PRO A 332 -2.46 6.29 -5.59
C PRO A 332 -3.95 6.60 -5.64
N ALA A 333 -4.67 6.04 -6.61
CA ALA A 333 -6.12 6.18 -6.74
C ALA A 333 -6.93 5.21 -5.85
N ASP A 334 -6.30 4.39 -5.02
CA ASP A 334 -7.02 3.42 -4.20
C ASP A 334 -7.50 4.01 -2.87
N GLY A 335 -8.76 4.45 -2.86
CA GLY A 335 -9.40 4.99 -1.66
C GLY A 335 -9.38 4.03 -0.45
N THR A 336 -9.30 2.71 -0.64
CA THR A 336 -9.23 1.74 0.48
C THR A 336 -7.88 1.79 1.19
N LEU A 337 -6.78 1.94 0.46
CA LEU A 337 -5.44 2.06 1.06
C LEU A 337 -5.30 3.38 1.80
N LEU A 338 -5.79 4.48 1.20
CA LEU A 338 -5.82 5.79 1.84
C LEU A 338 -6.70 5.81 3.11
N TYR A 339 -7.81 5.06 3.11
CA TYR A 339 -8.63 4.85 4.30
C TYR A 339 -7.83 4.20 5.43
N TYR A 340 -7.16 3.06 5.17
CA TYR A 340 -6.38 2.38 6.20
C TYR A 340 -5.14 3.18 6.63
N LEU A 341 -4.56 4.00 5.75
CA LEU A 341 -3.50 4.94 6.10
C LEU A 341 -4.03 6.00 7.10
N GLY A 342 -5.20 6.57 6.81
CA GLY A 342 -5.90 7.50 7.69
C GLY A 342 -6.23 6.88 9.05
N MET A 343 -6.76 5.67 9.05
CA MET A 343 -7.06 4.91 10.28
C MET A 343 -5.83 4.67 11.15
N SER A 344 -4.73 4.21 10.54
CA SER A 344 -3.48 3.93 11.25
C SER A 344 -2.97 5.20 11.94
N ARG A 345 -3.05 6.34 11.27
CA ARG A 345 -2.65 7.66 11.81
C ARG A 345 -3.59 8.16 12.90
N LEU A 346 -4.91 7.96 12.76
CA LEU A 346 -5.87 8.28 13.83
C LEU A 346 -5.56 7.53 15.11
N ARG A 347 -5.26 6.23 15.01
CA ARG A 347 -4.97 5.39 16.18
C ARG A 347 -3.64 5.72 16.84
N GLN A 348 -2.73 6.35 16.11
CA GLN A 348 -1.51 6.95 16.64
C GLN A 348 -1.71 8.38 17.20
N GLY A 349 -2.93 8.93 17.17
CA GLY A 349 -3.23 10.29 17.63
C GLY A 349 -2.81 11.40 16.65
N ARG A 350 -2.38 11.06 15.43
CA ARG A 350 -1.92 12.03 14.40
C ARG A 350 -3.10 12.55 13.58
N LEU A 351 -3.96 13.36 14.21
CA LEU A 351 -5.26 13.79 13.66
C LEU A 351 -5.15 14.55 12.32
N ALA A 352 -4.15 15.42 12.16
CA ALA A 352 -3.95 16.20 10.93
C ALA A 352 -3.53 15.30 9.75
N ASP A 353 -2.57 14.40 9.98
CA ASP A 353 -2.08 13.48 8.95
C ASP A 353 -3.16 12.46 8.53
N ALA A 354 -3.98 12.05 9.50
CA ALA A 354 -5.13 11.20 9.25
C ALA A 354 -6.18 11.89 8.40
N GLU A 355 -6.49 13.16 8.67
CA GLU A 355 -7.46 13.93 7.89
C GLU A 355 -7.06 13.99 6.42
N HIS A 356 -5.79 14.30 6.15
CA HIS A 356 -5.30 14.39 4.78
C HIS A 356 -5.52 13.09 4.01
N ALA A 357 -5.14 11.95 4.61
CA ALA A 357 -5.35 10.63 4.01
C ALA A 357 -6.84 10.27 3.84
N LEU A 358 -7.69 10.62 4.81
CA LEU A 358 -9.12 10.35 4.75
C LEU A 358 -9.85 11.22 3.72
N ARG A 359 -9.46 12.49 3.55
CA ARG A 359 -9.98 13.35 2.46
C ARG A 359 -9.63 12.76 1.09
N ALA A 360 -8.37 12.35 0.90
CA ALA A 360 -7.94 11.69 -0.33
C ALA A 360 -8.70 10.38 -0.57
N SER A 361 -8.97 9.60 0.49
CA SER A 361 -9.80 8.39 0.42
C SER A 361 -11.22 8.67 -0.06
N VAL A 362 -11.90 9.67 0.52
CA VAL A 362 -13.27 10.06 0.14
C VAL A 362 -13.31 10.61 -1.30
N ALA A 363 -12.29 11.34 -1.73
CA ALA A 363 -12.20 11.83 -3.10
C ALA A 363 -12.02 10.69 -4.12
N ASN A 364 -11.17 9.70 -3.81
CA ASN A 364 -10.85 8.60 -4.71
C ASN A 364 -11.87 7.44 -4.69
N ALA A 365 -12.59 7.27 -3.58
CA ALA A 365 -13.66 6.29 -3.45
C ALA A 365 -14.87 6.89 -2.70
N PRO A 366 -15.67 7.75 -3.37
CA PRO A 366 -16.83 8.41 -2.74
C PRO A 366 -17.86 7.45 -2.16
N GLU A 367 -17.91 6.21 -2.68
CA GLU A 367 -18.78 5.12 -2.24
C GLU A 367 -18.31 4.45 -0.93
N LEU A 368 -17.05 4.65 -0.53
CA LEU A 368 -16.46 4.10 0.69
C LEU A 368 -16.94 4.88 1.92
N VAL A 369 -18.14 4.55 2.40
CA VAL A 369 -18.81 5.28 3.49
C VAL A 369 -18.00 5.22 4.78
N SER A 370 -17.29 4.12 5.04
CA SER A 370 -16.40 3.98 6.19
C SER A 370 -15.33 5.10 6.24
N ALA A 371 -14.81 5.53 5.08
CA ALA A 371 -13.83 6.62 5.03
C ALA A 371 -14.47 7.98 5.39
N ARG A 372 -15.67 8.23 4.88
CA ARG A 372 -16.45 9.44 5.19
C ARG A 372 -16.81 9.50 6.67
N LEU A 373 -17.22 8.38 7.27
CA LEU A 373 -17.51 8.27 8.70
C LEU A 373 -16.29 8.61 9.53
N MET A 374 -15.14 8.02 9.21
CA MET A 374 -13.90 8.26 9.97
C MET A 374 -13.36 9.68 9.78
N LEU A 375 -13.54 10.28 8.60
CA LEU A 375 -13.25 11.70 8.39
C LEU A 375 -14.15 12.58 9.25
N ALA A 376 -15.45 12.31 9.30
CA ALA A 376 -16.39 13.04 10.15
C ALA A 376 -16.00 12.92 11.63
N VAL A 377 -15.69 11.71 12.11
CA VAL A 377 -15.22 11.50 13.50
C VAL A 377 -13.95 12.31 13.79
N ASN A 378 -12.97 12.31 12.89
CA ASN A 378 -11.73 13.07 13.04
C ASN A 378 -11.97 14.59 13.09
N LEU A 379 -12.81 15.11 12.19
CA LEU A 379 -13.18 16.53 12.17
C LEU A 379 -13.89 16.93 13.47
N LEU A 380 -14.77 16.07 13.99
CA LEU A 380 -15.49 16.31 15.24
C LEU A 380 -14.57 16.30 16.45
N GLN A 381 -13.62 15.36 16.51
CA GLN A 381 -12.58 15.31 17.55
C GLN A 381 -11.69 16.56 17.49
N SER A 382 -11.44 17.09 16.29
CA SER A 382 -10.73 18.35 16.07
C SER A 382 -11.58 19.61 16.30
N GLY A 383 -12.85 19.49 16.73
CA GLY A 383 -13.75 20.62 16.97
C GLY A 383 -14.33 21.30 15.71
N ARG A 384 -14.09 20.77 14.50
CA ARG A 384 -14.49 21.38 13.22
C ARG A 384 -15.89 20.98 12.77
N MET A 385 -16.89 21.49 13.50
CA MET A 385 -18.30 21.15 13.29
C MET A 385 -18.84 21.58 11.91
N ALA A 386 -18.45 22.75 11.42
CA ALA A 386 -18.94 23.28 10.15
C ALA A 386 -18.55 22.37 8.96
N GLN A 387 -17.27 22.02 8.88
CA GLN A 387 -16.73 21.10 7.86
C GLN A 387 -17.37 19.71 7.95
N THR A 388 -17.70 19.24 9.16
CA THR A 388 -18.40 17.97 9.32
C THR A 388 -19.80 18.03 8.69
N ARG A 389 -20.55 19.11 8.89
CA ARG A 389 -21.90 19.24 8.31
C ARG A 389 -21.88 19.29 6.79
N GLU A 390 -20.89 19.98 6.22
CA GLU A 390 -20.65 20.03 4.77
C GLU A 390 -20.37 18.63 4.21
N LEU A 391 -19.44 17.89 4.81
CA LEU A 391 -19.13 16.51 4.45
C LEU A 391 -20.34 15.57 4.50
N LEU A 392 -21.20 15.73 5.51
CA LEU A 392 -22.43 14.93 5.65
C LEU A 392 -23.49 15.31 4.61
N ALA A 393 -23.53 16.56 4.14
CA ALA A 393 -24.45 17.01 3.11
C ALA A 393 -24.11 16.42 1.72
N GLU A 394 -22.82 16.34 1.39
CA GLU A 394 -22.32 15.77 0.12
C GLU A 394 -22.62 14.28 -0.06
N ARG A 395 -22.83 13.54 1.04
CA ARG A 395 -23.15 12.10 1.06
C ARG A 395 -24.35 11.71 0.19
N ARG A 396 -25.35 12.59 0.04
CA ARG A 396 -26.69 12.22 -0.50
C ARG A 396 -26.69 11.73 -1.96
N SER A 397 -25.60 11.92 -2.70
CA SER A 397 -25.50 11.58 -4.12
C SER A 397 -24.86 10.22 -4.42
N VAL A 398 -24.37 9.48 -3.41
CA VAL A 398 -23.55 8.27 -3.63
C VAL A 398 -24.19 7.02 -3.02
N VAL A 399 -24.18 5.90 -3.77
CA VAL A 399 -24.65 4.60 -3.27
C VAL A 399 -23.63 4.04 -2.28
N PRO A 400 -24.03 3.70 -1.04
CA PRO A 400 -23.10 3.27 0.00
C PRO A 400 -22.56 1.84 -0.24
N ASP A 401 -21.25 1.64 -0.05
CA ASP A 401 -20.63 0.31 -0.09
C ASP A 401 -20.97 -0.54 1.14
N ASP A 402 -21.15 0.11 2.30
CA ASP A 402 -21.49 -0.47 3.58
C ASP A 402 -22.72 0.21 4.22
N ARG A 403 -23.81 -0.56 4.35
CA ARG A 403 -25.06 -0.10 4.98
C ARG A 403 -24.90 0.23 6.46
N ARG A 404 -23.93 -0.37 7.14
CA ARG A 404 -23.76 -0.15 8.58
C ARG A 404 -23.00 1.13 8.88
N ALA A 405 -21.87 1.37 8.21
CA ALA A 405 -21.22 2.68 8.24
C ALA A 405 -22.20 3.81 7.86
N GLU A 406 -23.07 3.55 6.90
CA GLU A 406 -24.15 4.47 6.49
C GLU A 406 -25.16 4.74 7.62
N ALA A 407 -25.53 3.72 8.39
CA ALA A 407 -26.39 3.86 9.56
C ALA A 407 -25.69 4.64 10.70
N ASP A 408 -24.42 4.36 10.99
CA ASP A 408 -23.62 5.10 11.97
C ASP A 408 -23.48 6.58 11.57
N LEU A 409 -23.35 6.87 10.27
CA LEU A 409 -23.24 8.24 9.76
C LEU A 409 -24.58 9.00 9.86
N ALA A 410 -25.71 8.31 9.65
CA ALA A 410 -27.04 8.87 9.91
C ALA A 410 -27.29 9.12 11.41
N LEU A 411 -26.84 8.20 12.26
CA LEU A 411 -26.90 8.36 13.72
C LEU A 411 -26.05 9.56 14.15
N LEU A 412 -24.85 9.72 13.60
CA LEU A 412 -23.98 10.87 13.86
C LEU A 412 -24.65 12.19 13.50
N GLU A 413 -25.33 12.27 12.34
CA GLU A 413 -26.09 13.44 11.92
C GLU A 413 -27.26 13.75 12.88
N GLN A 414 -27.95 12.73 13.38
CA GLN A 414 -28.98 12.88 14.40
C GLN A 414 -28.40 13.44 15.71
N TRP A 415 -27.26 12.93 16.15
CA TRP A 415 -26.56 13.41 17.36
C TRP A 415 -26.04 14.83 17.22
N LEU A 416 -25.59 15.23 16.02
CA LEU A 416 -25.21 16.62 15.75
C LEU A 416 -26.40 17.57 15.86
N ARG A 417 -27.57 17.15 15.36
CA ARG A 417 -28.82 17.90 15.54
C ARG A 417 -29.15 17.97 17.02
N TRP A 418 -29.21 16.84 17.72
CA TRP A 418 -29.50 16.77 19.16
C TRP A 418 -28.59 17.68 20.00
N ARG A 419 -27.29 17.65 19.75
CA ARG A 419 -26.32 18.54 20.40
C ARG A 419 -26.62 20.01 20.14
N THR A 420 -26.98 20.36 18.91
CA THR A 420 -27.34 21.74 18.55
C THR A 420 -28.61 22.18 19.30
N TRP A 421 -29.64 21.33 19.36
CA TRP A 421 -30.87 21.59 20.11
C TRP A 421 -30.65 21.73 21.62
N THR A 422 -29.89 20.82 22.23
CA THR A 422 -29.58 20.88 23.68
C THR A 422 -28.74 22.10 24.05
N LEU A 423 -27.83 22.52 23.17
CA LEU A 423 -27.08 23.77 23.34
C LEU A 423 -28.02 24.97 23.30
N TRP A 424 -28.88 25.09 22.29
CA TRP A 424 -29.84 26.20 22.19
C TRP A 424 -30.84 26.23 23.35
N ALA A 425 -31.32 25.06 23.79
CA ALA A 425 -32.18 24.95 24.97
C ALA A 425 -31.46 25.43 26.24
N GLY A 426 -30.20 25.03 26.44
CA GLY A 426 -29.37 25.50 27.54
C GLY A 426 -29.14 27.01 27.50
N VAL A 427 -28.81 27.58 26.34
CA VAL A 427 -28.63 29.02 26.13
C VAL A 427 -29.93 29.79 26.39
N ALA A 428 -31.07 29.28 25.92
CA ALA A 428 -32.37 29.90 26.17
C ALA A 428 -32.72 29.92 27.66
N LEU A 429 -32.47 28.83 28.39
CA LEU A 429 -32.68 28.76 29.84
C LEU A 429 -31.78 29.73 30.61
N VAL A 430 -30.49 29.81 30.25
CA VAL A 430 -29.57 30.78 30.84
C VAL A 430 -30.00 32.21 30.52
N GLY A 431 -30.38 32.49 29.27
CA GLY A 431 -30.84 33.81 28.84
C GLY A 431 -32.10 34.26 29.58
N LEU A 432 -33.09 33.37 29.75
CA LEU A 432 -34.29 33.63 30.55
C LEU A 432 -33.94 33.89 32.02
N GLY A 433 -33.01 33.12 32.60
CA GLY A 433 -32.55 33.31 33.97
C GLY A 433 -31.83 34.64 34.20
N VAL A 434 -30.95 35.02 33.27
CA VAL A 434 -30.24 36.31 33.28
C VAL A 434 -31.20 37.48 33.08
N PHE A 435 -32.17 37.35 32.17
CA PHE A 435 -33.18 38.39 31.95
C PHE A 435 -34.06 38.60 33.19
N ALA A 436 -34.52 37.52 33.83
CA ALA A 436 -35.32 37.60 35.05
C ALA A 436 -34.57 38.24 36.22
N THR A 437 -33.28 37.89 36.40
CA THR A 437 -32.42 38.49 37.44
C THR A 437 -32.14 39.98 37.17
N LEU A 438 -31.78 40.36 35.94
CA LEU A 438 -31.59 41.76 35.57
C LEU A 438 -32.88 42.58 35.68
N GLY A 439 -34.03 42.00 35.32
CA GLY A 439 -35.34 42.62 35.47
C GLY A 439 -35.63 42.99 36.93
N THR A 440 -35.31 42.11 37.89
CA THR A 440 -35.44 42.45 39.32
C THR A 440 -34.53 43.58 39.77
N LEU A 441 -33.31 43.64 39.27
CA LEU A 441 -32.35 44.69 39.61
C LEU A 441 -32.75 46.05 39.04
N ILE A 442 -33.23 46.09 37.80
CA ILE A 442 -33.50 47.35 37.09
C ILE A 442 -34.90 47.90 37.42
N TRP A 443 -35.91 47.04 37.52
CA TRP A 443 -37.32 47.45 37.59
C TRP A 443 -37.92 47.31 38.99
N GLY A 444 -37.14 46.88 39.99
CA GLY A 444 -37.63 46.69 41.36
C GLY A 444 -38.69 45.58 41.49
N ALA A 445 -38.73 44.64 40.55
CA ALA A 445 -39.60 43.47 40.66
C ALA A 445 -39.21 42.65 41.91
N SER A 446 -40.21 42.02 42.54
CA SER A 446 -40.04 41.31 43.82
C SER A 446 -38.83 40.37 43.81
N SER A 447 -38.09 40.32 44.94
CA SER A 447 -36.88 39.51 45.13
C SER A 447 -37.03 38.03 44.75
N ASN A 448 -38.26 37.51 44.79
CA ASN A 448 -38.60 36.14 44.41
C ASN A 448 -38.34 35.86 42.92
N VAL A 449 -38.50 36.84 42.02
CA VAL A 449 -38.27 36.66 40.57
C VAL A 449 -36.77 36.53 40.26
N GLY A 450 -35.91 37.21 41.03
CA GLY A 450 -34.46 37.12 40.87
C GLY A 450 -33.94 35.75 41.30
N LEU A 451 -34.46 35.21 42.41
CA LEU A 451 -34.14 33.86 42.86
C LEU A 451 -34.55 32.81 41.82
N LEU A 452 -35.76 32.93 41.25
CA LEU A 452 -36.23 32.04 40.19
C LEU A 452 -35.36 32.14 38.92
N GLY A 453 -34.92 33.34 38.56
CA GLY A 453 -33.99 33.52 37.44
C GLY A 453 -32.64 32.84 37.67
N ALA A 454 -32.07 32.98 38.87
CA ALA A 454 -30.83 32.28 39.23
C ALA A 454 -30.99 30.75 39.21
N LEU A 455 -32.17 30.25 39.63
CA LEU A 455 -32.51 28.84 39.58
C LEU A 455 -32.65 28.28 38.15
N LEU A 456 -32.85 29.11 37.12
CA LEU A 456 -32.93 28.68 35.71
C LEU A 456 -31.56 28.57 35.03
N VAL A 457 -30.55 29.31 35.51
CA VAL A 457 -29.20 29.28 34.93
C VAL A 457 -28.55 27.92 35.13
N VAL A 458 -28.66 27.35 36.33
CA VAL A 458 -28.03 26.05 36.66
C VAL A 458 -28.57 24.90 35.78
N PRO A 459 -29.89 24.69 35.63
CA PRO A 459 -30.45 23.73 34.68
C PRO A 459 -30.00 23.97 33.25
N GLY A 460 -29.91 25.22 32.79
CA GLY A 460 -29.45 25.54 31.44
C GLY A 460 -28.02 25.06 31.16
N VAL A 461 -27.10 25.32 32.11
CA VAL A 461 -25.71 24.83 32.04
C VAL A 461 -25.66 23.30 32.11
N VAL A 462 -26.43 22.68 33.00
CA VAL A 462 -26.49 21.22 33.16
C VAL A 462 -27.00 20.55 31.88
N VAL A 463 -28.06 21.05 31.25
CA VAL A 463 -28.60 20.52 29.99
C VAL A 463 -27.55 20.58 28.87
N ALA A 464 -26.87 21.71 28.72
CA ALA A 464 -25.82 21.86 27.71
C ALA A 464 -24.62 20.92 27.99
N ALA A 465 -24.20 20.81 29.25
CA ALA A 465 -23.09 19.94 29.65
C ALA A 465 -23.41 18.45 29.45
N LEU A 466 -24.61 18.01 29.84
CA LEU A 466 -25.07 16.63 29.63
C LEU A 466 -25.22 16.31 28.14
N GLY A 467 -25.76 17.24 27.35
CA GLY A 467 -25.83 17.10 25.88
C GLY A 467 -24.45 16.92 25.25
N GLN A 468 -23.46 17.71 25.68
CA GLN A 468 -22.08 17.60 25.22
C GLN A 468 -21.40 16.30 25.67
N ALA A 469 -21.64 15.85 26.90
CA ALA A 469 -21.09 14.61 27.44
C ALA A 469 -21.66 13.38 26.70
N ALA A 470 -22.99 13.34 26.50
CA ALA A 470 -23.67 12.29 25.75
C ALA A 470 -23.16 12.23 24.29
N PHE A 471 -23.02 13.37 23.63
CA PHE A 471 -22.46 13.45 22.28
C PHE A 471 -21.03 12.88 22.21
N ARG A 472 -20.16 13.23 23.17
CA ARG A 472 -18.79 12.69 23.23
C ARG A 472 -18.78 11.18 23.50
N HIS A 473 -19.68 10.69 24.34
CA HIS A 473 -19.82 9.26 24.60
C HIS A 473 -20.22 8.50 23.34
N GLU A 474 -21.24 8.97 22.62
CA GLU A 474 -21.65 8.30 21.38
C GLU A 474 -20.58 8.39 20.29
N LEU A 475 -19.86 9.52 20.19
CA LEU A 475 -18.76 9.65 19.23
C LEU A 475 -17.66 8.60 19.48
N ARG A 476 -17.36 8.30 20.74
CA ARG A 476 -16.44 7.20 21.11
C ARG A 476 -17.03 5.84 20.79
N SER A 477 -18.31 5.63 21.11
CA SER A 477 -19.02 4.38 20.80
C SER A 477 -19.01 4.07 19.31
N ILE A 478 -19.29 5.05 18.44
CA ILE A 478 -19.18 4.91 16.99
C ILE A 478 -17.75 4.54 16.58
N ALA A 479 -16.74 5.24 17.10
CA ALA A 479 -15.34 4.95 16.80
C ALA A 479 -14.93 3.53 17.24
N ASP A 480 -15.40 3.07 18.40
CA ASP A 480 -15.11 1.74 18.94
C ASP A 480 -15.82 0.62 18.16
N ARG A 481 -17.07 0.84 17.71
CA ARG A 481 -17.80 -0.12 16.85
C ARG A 481 -17.06 -0.36 15.54
N GLN A 482 -16.54 0.70 14.92
CA GLN A 482 -15.78 0.61 13.68
C GLN A 482 -14.52 -0.27 13.85
N ARG A 483 -13.86 -0.25 15.03
CA ARG A 483 -12.67 -1.07 15.31
C ARG A 483 -12.91 -2.57 15.16
N PHE A 484 -14.04 -3.08 15.64
CA PHE A 484 -14.35 -4.52 15.60
C PHE A 484 -14.78 -4.98 14.20
N GLU A 485 -15.42 -4.11 13.44
CA GLU A 485 -16.05 -4.49 12.17
C GLU A 485 -15.11 -4.44 10.98
N GLU A 486 -14.01 -3.69 11.09
CA GLU A 486 -12.99 -3.51 10.05
C GLU A 486 -12.56 -4.82 9.41
N ILE A 487 -12.30 -5.88 10.20
CA ILE A 487 -11.91 -7.18 9.64
C ILE A 487 -13.05 -7.78 8.82
N SER A 488 -14.25 -7.92 9.41
CA SER A 488 -15.37 -8.59 8.74
C SER A 488 -15.80 -7.88 7.45
N GLN A 489 -15.77 -6.54 7.46
CA GLN A 489 -16.15 -5.73 6.31
C GLN A 489 -15.02 -5.65 5.29
N GLY A 490 -13.78 -5.47 5.74
CA GLY A 490 -12.64 -5.44 4.85
C GLY A 490 -12.41 -6.77 4.14
N LEU A 491 -12.62 -7.91 4.81
CA LEU A 491 -12.59 -9.24 4.15
C LEU A 491 -13.70 -9.41 3.12
N ARG A 492 -14.91 -8.88 3.38
CA ARG A 492 -16.00 -8.85 2.39
C ARG A 492 -15.65 -7.96 1.20
N ARG A 493 -15.03 -6.80 1.42
CA ARG A 493 -14.55 -5.90 0.35
C ARG A 493 -13.49 -6.58 -0.53
N LEU A 494 -12.56 -7.29 0.09
CA LEU A 494 -11.53 -8.07 -0.61
C LEU A 494 -12.15 -9.16 -1.49
N HIS A 495 -13.15 -9.88 -0.98
CA HIS A 495 -13.87 -10.91 -1.75
C HIS A 495 -14.78 -10.36 -2.85
N ARG A 496 -15.39 -9.18 -2.66
CA ARG A 496 -16.29 -8.59 -3.67
C ARG A 496 -15.51 -8.14 -4.89
N LYS A 497 -14.39 -7.44 -4.69
CA LYS A 497 -13.55 -6.93 -5.79
C LYS A 497 -12.92 -8.05 -6.63
N SER A 498 -12.59 -9.20 -6.04
CA SER A 498 -12.04 -10.34 -6.80
C SER A 498 -13.07 -11.02 -7.72
N ARG A 499 -14.37 -10.81 -7.49
CA ARG A 499 -15.45 -11.39 -8.31
C ARG A 499 -15.96 -10.46 -9.41
N THR A 500 -15.76 -9.15 -9.27
CA THR A 500 -16.23 -8.13 -10.22
C THR A 500 -15.27 -7.85 -11.36
N THR A 501 -14.19 -8.62 -11.52
CA THR A 501 -13.41 -8.61 -12.77
C THR A 501 -14.38 -8.93 -13.91
N PRO A 502 -14.61 -8.00 -14.85
CA PRO A 502 -15.59 -8.22 -15.90
C PRO A 502 -15.23 -9.50 -16.65
N ARG A 503 -16.19 -10.43 -16.76
CA ARG A 503 -16.10 -11.47 -17.78
C ARG A 503 -16.01 -10.73 -19.10
N VAL A 504 -14.81 -10.70 -19.68
CA VAL A 504 -14.61 -10.21 -21.04
C VAL A 504 -15.50 -11.09 -21.91
N SER A 505 -16.60 -10.51 -22.39
CA SER A 505 -17.55 -11.12 -23.32
C SER A 505 -16.99 -11.14 -24.73
#